data_AF-A0A3D5DN19-F1
#
_entry.id   AF-A0A3D5DN19-F1
#
_cell.length_a   1.000
_cell.length_b   1.000
_cell.length_c   1.000
_cell.angle_alpha   90.00
_cell.angle_beta   90.00
_cell.angle_gamma   90.00
#
_symmetry.space_group_name_H-M   'P 1'
#
loop_
_entity.id
_entity.type
_entity.pdbx_description
1 polymer ?
#
loop_
_entity_poly.entity_id
_entity_poly.type
_entity_poly.pdbx_seq_one_letter_code
_entity_poly.pdbx_strand_id
1 'polypeptide(L)'
;MPAFRDLGEFGPTIGAAAEQLGISPTAIEKDYWVTQVLRALAQNFSNDFVFKGGTSLSKGYGILERFSDDLDILILPGDRGKTATDRLMKSIGEAAANTTGGQAERHGGAGTGGQ
;
A
#
# COMPACT_ATOMS: atom_id res chain seq x y z
N MET A 1 8.52 19.55 0.98
CA MET A 1 8.78 19.29 -0.46
C MET A 1 7.49 18.77 -1.07
N PRO A 2 7.12 19.18 -2.30
CA PRO A 2 5.98 18.59 -3.00
C PRO A 2 6.20 17.09 -3.20
N ALA A 3 5.11 16.29 -3.20
CA ALA A 3 5.24 14.88 -3.51
C ALA A 3 5.59 14.74 -5.00
N PHE A 4 6.34 13.69 -5.37
CA PHE A 4 6.75 13.46 -6.75
C PHE A 4 5.57 13.45 -7.73
N ARG A 5 4.41 12.94 -7.28
CA ARG A 5 3.16 12.93 -8.06
C ARG A 5 2.65 14.31 -8.47
N ASP A 6 2.97 15.34 -7.68
CA ASP A 6 2.48 16.70 -7.87
C ASP A 6 3.38 17.47 -8.86
N LEU A 7 4.47 16.85 -9.33
CA LEU A 7 5.39 17.44 -10.30
C LEU A 7 4.90 17.18 -11.72
N GLY A 8 5.13 18.15 -12.62
CA GLY A 8 4.82 18.00 -14.05
C GLY A 8 5.53 16.82 -14.73
N GLU A 9 6.64 16.36 -14.14
CA GLU A 9 7.42 15.20 -14.60
C GLU A 9 6.78 13.84 -14.29
N PHE A 10 5.74 13.78 -13.45
CA PHE A 10 5.14 12.52 -13.04
C PHE A 10 4.63 11.72 -14.25
N GLY A 11 3.73 12.31 -15.05
CA GLY A 11 3.19 11.68 -16.26
C GLY A 11 4.27 11.26 -17.28
N PRO A 12 5.19 12.16 -17.68
CA PRO A 12 6.31 11.82 -18.56
C PRO A 12 7.18 10.67 -18.02
N THR A 13 7.46 10.63 -16.72
CA THR A 13 8.26 9.56 -16.11
C THR A 13 7.53 8.21 -16.15
N ILE A 14 6.22 8.19 -15.87
CA ILE A 14 5.40 6.98 -16.00
C ILE A 14 5.41 6.49 -17.46
N GLY A 15 5.29 7.38 -18.44
CA GLY A 15 5.34 7.06 -19.86
C GLY A 15 6.68 6.47 -20.30
N ALA A 16 7.79 7.10 -19.90
CA ALA A 16 9.14 6.62 -20.20
C ALA A 16 9.42 5.24 -19.58
N ALA A 17 9.00 5.03 -18.33
CA ALA A 17 9.13 3.74 -17.65
C ALA A 17 8.28 2.65 -18.32
N ALA A 18 7.06 2.98 -18.75
CA ALA A 18 6.18 2.07 -19.48
C ALA A 18 6.81 1.60 -20.80
N GLU A 19 7.39 2.52 -21.57
CA GLU A 19 8.09 2.21 -22.82
C GLU A 19 9.33 1.34 -22.56
N GLN A 20 10.16 1.71 -21.59
CA GLN A 20 11.39 0.98 -21.28
C GLN A 20 11.14 -0.44 -20.76
N LEU A 21 10.08 -0.63 -19.97
CA LEU A 21 9.75 -1.92 -19.35
C LEU A 21 8.78 -2.77 -20.18
N GLY A 22 8.18 -2.22 -21.24
CA GLY A 22 7.15 -2.90 -22.03
C GLY A 22 5.87 -3.18 -21.23
N ILE A 23 5.57 -2.36 -20.23
CA ILE A 23 4.43 -2.49 -19.32
C ILE A 23 3.47 -1.32 -19.56
N SER A 24 2.16 -1.51 -19.40
CA SER A 24 1.21 -0.41 -19.61
C SER A 24 1.43 0.76 -18.62
N PRO A 25 1.25 2.02 -19.05
CA PRO A 25 1.38 3.19 -18.17
C PRO A 25 0.52 3.09 -16.91
N THR A 26 -0.72 2.60 -17.05
CA THR A 26 -1.64 2.38 -15.92
C THR A 26 -1.08 1.39 -14.91
N ALA A 27 -0.44 0.32 -15.38
CA ALA A 27 0.18 -0.67 -14.51
C ALA A 27 1.39 -0.09 -13.77
N ILE A 28 2.26 0.65 -14.46
CA ILE A 28 3.38 1.38 -13.83
C ILE A 28 2.89 2.37 -12.77
N GLU A 29 1.85 3.14 -13.06
CA GLU A 29 1.27 4.10 -12.10
C GLU A 29 0.71 3.39 -10.87
N LYS A 30 -0.03 2.30 -11.06
CA LYS A 30 -0.51 1.46 -9.94
C LYS A 30 0.64 0.93 -9.11
N ASP A 31 1.72 0.45 -9.75
CA ASP A 31 2.94 0.00 -9.07
C ASP A 31 3.54 1.05 -8.17
N TYR A 32 3.62 2.27 -8.70
CA TYR A 32 4.18 3.40 -8.02
C TYR A 32 3.41 3.66 -6.73
N TRP A 33 2.08 3.71 -6.77
CA TRP A 33 1.24 3.93 -5.59
C TRP A 33 1.39 2.85 -4.54
N VAL A 34 1.34 1.58 -4.97
CA VAL A 34 1.56 0.42 -4.09
C VAL A 34 2.91 0.54 -3.39
N THR A 35 3.96 0.87 -4.14
CA THR A 35 5.32 1.04 -3.62
C THR A 35 5.43 2.25 -2.68
N GLN A 36 4.71 3.35 -2.96
CA GLN A 36 4.68 4.51 -2.06
C GLN A 36 4.06 4.13 -0.71
N VAL A 37 2.92 3.43 -0.71
CA VAL A 37 2.25 2.97 0.52
C VAL A 37 3.17 2.05 1.31
N LEU A 38 3.76 1.03 0.68
CA LEU A 38 4.70 0.13 1.35
C LEU A 38 5.90 0.88 1.94
N ARG A 39 6.43 1.90 1.24
CA ARG A 39 7.51 2.74 1.76
C ARG A 39 7.07 3.50 3.01
N ALA A 40 5.90 4.13 2.98
CA ALA A 40 5.37 4.86 4.13
C ALA A 40 5.13 3.94 5.33
N LEU A 41 4.63 2.72 5.10
CA LEU A 41 4.43 1.74 6.14
C LEU A 41 5.75 1.24 6.71
N ALA A 42 6.72 0.91 5.86
CA ALA A 42 8.04 0.47 6.29
C ALA A 42 8.78 1.54 7.12
N GLN A 43 8.56 2.83 6.82
CA GLN A 43 9.19 3.92 7.58
C GLN A 43 8.57 4.13 8.97
N ASN A 44 7.25 3.96 9.11
CA ASN A 44 6.53 4.35 10.32
C ASN A 44 6.05 3.17 11.17
N PHE A 45 6.00 1.96 10.60
CA PHE A 45 5.34 0.78 11.17
C PHE A 45 6.13 -0.51 10.90
N SER A 46 7.46 -0.44 10.68
CA SER A 46 8.29 -1.59 10.26
C SER A 46 8.13 -2.88 11.07
N ASN A 47 7.81 -2.78 12.37
CA ASN A 47 7.64 -3.93 13.27
C ASN A 47 6.17 -4.33 13.48
N ASP A 48 5.23 -3.61 12.86
CA ASP A 48 3.80 -3.69 13.14
C ASP A 48 2.99 -4.31 11.99
N PHE A 49 3.64 -4.69 10.89
CA PHE A 49 2.98 -5.38 9.78
C PHE A 49 3.88 -6.35 9.03
N VAL A 50 3.24 -7.28 8.33
CA VAL A 50 3.86 -8.14 7.32
C VAL A 50 3.17 -7.88 5.99
N PHE A 51 3.98 -7.60 4.96
CA PHE A 51 3.50 -7.60 3.58
C PHE A 51 3.41 -9.05 3.08
N LYS A 52 2.21 -9.48 2.71
CA LYS A 52 1.92 -10.88 2.34
C LYS A 52 1.21 -10.96 0.98
N GLY A 53 0.87 -12.17 0.56
CA GLY A 53 0.08 -12.41 -0.65
C GLY A 53 0.91 -12.48 -1.94
N GLY A 54 0.24 -12.64 -3.07
CA GLY A 54 0.88 -12.76 -4.39
C GLY A 54 1.74 -11.55 -4.76
N THR A 55 1.32 -10.35 -4.35
CA THR A 55 2.06 -9.09 -4.55
C THR A 55 3.42 -9.09 -3.84
N SER A 56 3.51 -9.66 -2.63
CA SER A 56 4.77 -9.76 -1.89
C SER A 56 5.78 -10.68 -2.56
N LEU A 57 5.33 -11.79 -3.15
CA LEU A 57 6.18 -12.72 -3.89
C LEU A 57 6.67 -12.12 -5.22
N SER A 58 5.80 -11.39 -5.94
CA SER A 58 6.22 -10.67 -7.16
C SER A 58 7.23 -9.56 -6.86
N LYS A 59 7.01 -8.79 -5.80
CA LYS A 59 7.87 -7.65 -5.44
C LYS A 59 9.21 -8.08 -4.82
N GLY A 60 9.21 -9.12 -3.99
CA GLY A 60 10.42 -9.59 -3.31
C GLY A 60 11.29 -10.53 -4.16
N TYR A 61 10.67 -11.29 -5.07
CA TYR A 61 11.35 -12.39 -5.77
C TYR A 61 11.13 -12.41 -7.29
N GLY A 62 10.36 -11.47 -7.86
CA GLY A 62 10.13 -11.39 -9.32
C GLY A 62 9.31 -12.54 -9.90
N ILE A 63 8.52 -13.25 -9.08
CA ILE A 63 7.94 -14.56 -9.44
C ILE A 63 6.70 -14.46 -10.36
N LEU A 64 5.94 -13.37 -10.34
CA LEU A 64 4.76 -13.21 -11.21
C LEU A 64 4.83 -11.92 -12.02
N GLU A 65 4.63 -12.02 -13.34
CA GLU A 65 4.57 -10.90 -14.30
C GLU A 65 3.21 -10.17 -14.32
N ARG A 66 2.39 -10.34 -13.28
CA ARG A 66 1.06 -9.73 -13.20
C ARG A 66 1.01 -8.71 -12.09
N PHE A 67 0.46 -7.56 -12.44
CA PHE A 67 0.03 -6.55 -11.50
C PHE A 67 -1.09 -7.09 -10.62
N SER A 68 -0.91 -7.01 -9.31
CA SER A 68 -2.01 -7.17 -8.36
C SER A 68 -2.43 -5.77 -7.93
N ASP A 69 -3.71 -5.45 -8.16
CA ASP A 69 -4.32 -4.19 -7.73
C ASP A 69 -4.40 -4.07 -6.20
N ASP A 70 -4.28 -5.20 -5.49
CA ASP A 70 -4.51 -5.29 -4.06
C ASP A 70 -3.21 -5.30 -3.23
N LEU A 71 -3.24 -4.55 -2.13
CA LEU A 71 -2.21 -4.52 -1.10
C LEU A 71 -2.61 -5.37 0.11
N ASP A 72 -2.06 -6.56 0.17
CA ASP A 72 -2.29 -7.52 1.24
C ASP A 72 -1.34 -7.29 2.43
N ILE A 73 -1.87 -6.74 3.53
CA ILE A 73 -1.10 -6.47 4.74
C ILE A 73 -1.71 -7.21 5.93
N LEU A 74 -0.86 -7.86 6.72
CA LEU A 74 -1.22 -8.42 8.02
C LEU A 74 -0.69 -7.51 9.13
N ILE A 75 -1.56 -7.05 10.03
CA ILE A 75 -1.17 -6.28 11.22
C ILE A 75 -0.67 -7.22 12.30
N LEU A 76 0.49 -6.90 12.87
CA LEU A 76 1.07 -7.60 14.01
C LEU A 76 0.67 -6.88 15.31
N PRO A 77 -0.19 -7.48 16.15
CA PRO A 77 -0.60 -6.82 17.39
C PRO A 77 0.57 -6.72 18.39
N GLY A 78 1.52 -7.64 18.37
CA GLY A 78 2.51 -7.78 19.44
C GLY A 78 1.82 -8.02 20.79
N ASP A 79 2.26 -7.31 21.83
CA ASP A 79 1.65 -7.39 23.17
C ASP A 79 0.44 -6.46 23.35
N ARG A 80 -0.02 -5.80 22.28
CA ARG A 80 -1.11 -4.83 22.34
C ARG A 80 -2.46 -5.51 22.59
N GLY A 81 -3.24 -4.95 23.51
CA GLY A 81 -4.66 -5.31 23.66
C GLY A 81 -5.51 -4.82 22.49
N LYS A 82 -6.72 -5.39 22.33
CA LYS A 82 -7.64 -5.16 21.20
C LYS A 82 -7.79 -3.68 20.81
N THR A 83 -8.07 -2.80 21.76
CA THR A 83 -8.25 -1.36 21.49
C THR A 83 -6.99 -0.69 20.93
N ALA A 84 -5.81 -1.08 21.42
CA ALA A 84 -4.54 -0.55 20.91
C ALA A 84 -4.24 -1.08 19.49
N THR A 85 -4.57 -2.34 19.22
CA THR A 85 -4.49 -2.93 17.87
C THR A 85 -5.44 -2.25 16.88
N ASP A 86 -6.67 -1.94 17.29
CA ASP A 86 -7.62 -1.20 16.45
C ASP A 86 -7.10 0.22 16.11
N ARG A 87 -6.49 0.90 17.07
CA ARG A 87 -5.85 2.22 16.84
C ARG A 87 -4.68 2.12 15.87
N LEU A 88 -3.82 1.10 16.04
CA LEU A 88 -2.72 0.83 15.13
C LEU A 88 -3.21 0.60 13.69
N MET A 89 -4.24 -0.25 13.52
CA MET A 89 -4.86 -0.49 12.22
C MET A 89 -5.37 0.82 11.59
N LYS A 90 -5.98 1.70 12.40
CA LYS A 90 -6.43 3.01 11.93
C LYS A 90 -5.27 3.89 11.49
N SER A 91 -4.21 3.98 12.29
CA SER A 91 -3.02 4.79 11.97
C SER A 91 -2.31 4.30 10.69
N ILE A 92 -2.28 2.99 10.46
CA ILE A 92 -1.75 2.41 9.22
C ILE A 92 -2.61 2.79 8.01
N GLY A 93 -3.94 2.74 8.15
CA GLY A 93 -4.87 3.19 7.11
C GLY A 93 -4.73 4.68 6.80
N GLU A 94 -4.60 5.52 7.83
CA GLU A 94 -4.37 6.97 7.68
C GLU A 94 -3.04 7.26 6.99
N ALA A 95 -1.97 6.55 7.33
CA ALA A 95 -0.66 6.71 6.68
C ALA A 95 -0.70 6.31 5.19
N ALA A 96 -1.41 5.23 4.84
CA ALA A 96 -1.61 4.84 3.45
C ALA A 96 -2.39 5.92 2.67
N ALA A 97 -3.49 6.42 3.24
CA ALA A 97 -4.31 7.47 2.61
C ALA A 97 -3.55 8.79 2.41
N ASN A 98 -2.80 9.24 3.42
CA ASN A 98 -1.97 10.45 3.32
C ASN A 98 -0.94 10.33 2.21
N THR A 99 -0.38 9.12 2.04
CA THR A 99 0.61 8.84 0.99
C THR A 99 0.01 8.92 -0.41
N THR A 100 -1.23 8.47 -0.59
CA THR A 100 -1.93 8.51 -1.89
C THR A 100 -2.72 9.78 -2.14
N GLY A 101 -2.87 10.64 -1.13
CA GLY A 101 -3.69 11.85 -1.22
C GLY A 101 -5.19 11.56 -1.12
N GLY A 102 -5.55 10.33 -0.71
CA GLY A 102 -6.93 9.90 -0.47
C GLY A 102 -7.38 10.09 0.98
N GLN A 103 -8.60 9.63 1.29
CA GLN A 103 -9.12 9.55 2.66
C GLN A 103 -9.20 8.09 3.11
N ALA A 104 -8.86 7.83 4.39
CA ALA A 104 -8.98 6.50 4.98
C ALA A 104 -10.40 6.29 5.52
N GLU A 105 -11.29 5.71 4.72
CA GLU A 105 -12.60 5.24 5.20
C GLU A 105 -12.54 3.75 5.58
N ARG A 106 -13.02 3.41 6.78
CA ARG A 106 -13.07 2.02 7.25
C ARG A 106 -14.26 1.32 6.59
N HIS A 107 -14.02 0.50 5.57
CA HIS A 107 -15.04 -0.43 5.07
C HIS A 107 -15.06 -1.69 5.95
N GLY A 108 -16.04 -1.77 6.85
CA GLY A 108 -16.36 -2.99 7.62
C GLY A 108 -16.12 -2.88 9.13
N GLY A 109 -17.21 -2.97 9.90
CA GLY A 109 -17.17 -2.94 11.36
C GLY A 109 -18.51 -3.25 12.02
N ALA A 110 -19.20 -4.31 11.58
CA ALA A 110 -20.32 -4.89 12.35
C ALA A 110 -20.65 -6.30 11.84
N GLY A 111 -19.80 -7.28 12.15
CA GLY A 111 -20.26 -8.66 12.29
C GLY A 111 -20.86 -8.79 13.69
N THR A 112 -22.15 -8.49 13.84
CA THR A 112 -22.90 -8.80 15.05
C THR A 112 -22.91 -10.31 15.22
N GLY A 113 -22.28 -10.80 16.29
CA GLY A 113 -22.47 -12.18 16.74
C GLY A 113 -23.95 -12.38 17.05
N GLY A 114 -24.62 -13.20 16.25
CA GLY A 114 -25.91 -13.77 16.58
C GLY A 114 -25.69 -14.89 17.60
N GLN A 115 -26.29 -14.73 18.77
CA GLN A 115 -26.75 -15.86 19.58
C GLN A 115 -28.03 -16.42 18.96
#